data_AF-A0A9D2XA47-F1
#
_entry.id   AF-A0A9D2XA47-F1
#
_cell.length_a   1.000
_cell.length_b   1.000
_cell.length_c   1.000
_cell.angle_alpha   90.00
_cell.angle_beta   90.00
_cell.angle_gamma   90.00
#
_symmetry.space_group_name_H-M   'P 1'
#
loop_
_entity.id
_entity.type
_entity.pdbx_description
1 polymer ?
#
loop_
_entity_poly.entity_id
_entity_poly.type
_entity_poly.pdbx_seq_one_letter_code
_entity_poly.pdbx_strand_id
1 'polypeptide(L)' 'MMNDSIVPSLLVKFRFIDEKKSEIALLTFEQYSNIKDLPITKECKIVKNEKPTLSKRDVAAINKKIASLSKSHTQTLSE' A
#
# COMPACT_ATOMS: atom_id res chain seq x y z
N MET A 1 -0.88 -5.38 28.91
CA MET A 1 -1.98 -5.36 27.94
C MET A 1 -1.52 -4.50 26.78
N MET A 2 -1.20 -5.10 25.62
CA MET A 2 -0.81 -4.34 24.45
C MET A 2 -2.00 -3.48 24.02
N ASN A 3 -1.83 -2.15 24.06
CA ASN A 3 -2.73 -1.24 23.36
C ASN A 3 -2.48 -1.45 21.86
N ASP A 4 -3.13 -2.46 21.29
CA ASP A 4 -3.42 -2.49 19.85
C ASP A 4 -4.32 -1.28 19.61
N SER A 5 -3.71 -0.12 19.39
CA SER A 5 -4.38 1.03 18.80
C SER A 5 -4.96 0.52 17.48
N ILE A 6 -6.26 0.23 17.49
CA ILE A 6 -6.98 -0.21 16.30
C ILE A 6 -7.01 0.99 15.36
N VAL A 7 -5.94 1.16 14.58
CA VAL A 7 -5.89 2.15 13.53
C VAL A 7 -6.95 1.72 12.52
N PRO A 8 -7.97 2.56 12.25
CA PRO A 8 -9.04 2.20 11.35
C PRO A 8 -8.43 1.85 9.99
N SER A 9 -8.63 0.60 9.59
CA SER A 9 -8.14 0.06 8.32
C SER A 9 -9.28 0.01 7.32
N LEU A 10 -8.97 0.44 6.11
CA LEU A 10 -9.83 0.51 4.94
C LEU A 10 -9.43 -0.62 4.01
N LEU A 11 -10.42 -1.37 3.53
CA LEU A 11 -10.17 -2.30 2.44
C LEU A 11 -10.11 -1.48 1.14
N VAL A 12 -8.98 -1.52 0.45
CA VAL A 12 -8.70 -0.69 -0.71
C VAL A 12 -8.32 -1.58 -1.87
N LYS A 13 -8.99 -1.37 -3.01
CA LYS A 13 -8.63 -1.94 -4.30
C LYS A 13 -7.76 -0.94 -5.06
N PHE A 14 -6.57 -1.33 -5.46
CA PHE A 14 -5.65 -0.47 -6.19
C PHE A 14 -4.96 -1.21 -7.35
N ARG A 15 -4.51 -0.45 -8.36
CA ARG A 15 -3.76 -0.94 -9.52
C ARG A 15 -2.80 0.13 -9.98
N PHE A 16 -1.55 -0.25 -10.25
CA PHE A 16 -0.56 0.63 -10.85
C PHE A 16 -0.59 0.52 -12.39
N ILE A 17 -0.02 1.50 -13.10
CA ILE A 17 -0.07 1.59 -14.57
C ILE A 17 0.52 0.34 -15.25
N ASP A 18 1.62 -0.19 -14.71
CA ASP A 18 2.31 -1.39 -15.21
C ASP A 18 1.69 -2.72 -14.79
N GLU A 19 0.71 -2.69 -13.86
CA GLU A 19 0.08 -3.89 -13.34
C GLU A 19 -1.18 -4.24 -14.14
N LYS A 20 -1.28 -5.50 -14.60
CA LYS A 20 -2.45 -5.97 -15.36
C LYS A 20 -3.69 -6.19 -14.49
N LYS A 21 -3.51 -6.45 -13.20
CA LYS A 21 -4.58 -6.80 -12.25
C LYS A 21 -4.64 -5.77 -11.12
N SER A 22 -5.84 -5.60 -10.54
CA SER A 22 -6.02 -4.81 -9.32
C SER A 22 -5.86 -5.72 -8.10
N GLU A 23 -5.18 -5.22 -7.09
CA GLU A 23 -4.98 -5.88 -5.79
C GLU A 23 -5.89 -5.27 -4.74
N ILE A 24 -6.26 -6.07 -3.71
CA ILE A 24 -7.09 -5.62 -2.59
C ILE A 24 -6.33 -5.81 -1.29
N ALA A 25 -6.10 -4.73 -0.54
CA ALA A 25 -5.39 -4.73 0.73
C ALA A 25 -6.11 -3.94 1.82
N LEU A 26 -5.87 -4.29 3.08
CA LEU A 26 -6.25 -3.49 4.24
C LEU A 26 -5.17 -2.44 4.49
N LEU A 27 -5.54 -1.17 4.36
CA LEU A 27 -4.64 -0.01 4.48
C LEU A 27 -5.17 0.99 5.51
N THR A 28 -4.29 1.73 6.16
CA THR A 28 -4.72 2.91 6.93
C THR A 28 -5.20 4.02 5.98
N PHE A 29 -5.93 5.01 6.50
CA PHE A 29 -6.33 6.17 5.69
C PHE A 29 -5.12 6.91 5.11
N GLU A 30 -4.03 7.03 5.88
CA GLU A 30 -2.78 7.64 5.43
C GLU A 30 -2.16 6.87 4.27
N GLN A 31 -2.05 5.54 4.38
CA GLN A 31 -1.53 4.69 3.31
C GLN A 31 -2.38 4.78 2.04
N TYR A 32 -3.70 4.79 2.19
CA TYR A 32 -4.63 4.99 1.08
C TYR A 32 -4.38 6.34 0.38
N SER A 33 -4.26 7.44 1.15
CA SER A 33 -4.00 8.77 0.59
C SER A 33 -2.69 8.79 -0.20
N ASN A 34 -1.62 8.26 0.41
CA ASN A 34 -0.30 8.19 -0.23
C ASN A 34 -0.34 7.42 -1.55
N ILE A 35 -1.02 6.26 -1.60
CA ILE A 35 -1.12 5.46 -2.83
C ILE A 35 -1.99 6.15 -3.87
N LYS A 36 -3.09 6.77 -3.46
CA LYS A 36 -4.01 7.48 -4.37
C LYS A 36 -3.31 8.62 -5.11
N ASP A 37 -2.38 9.31 -4.46
CA ASP A 37 -1.70 10.48 -5.03
C ASP A 37 -0.45 10.13 -5.86
N LEU A 38 -0.07 8.85 -5.97
CA LEU A 38 1.06 8.46 -6.82
C LEU A 38 0.71 8.58 -8.31
N PRO A 39 1.61 9.15 -9.14
CA PRO A 39 1.40 9.29 -10.59
C PRO A 39 1.36 7.94 -11.32
N ILE A 40 1.89 6.89 -10.70
CA ILE A 40 1.85 5.51 -11.21
C ILE A 40 0.55 4.78 -10.86
N THR A 41 -0.34 5.39 -10.05
CA THR A 41 -1.60 4.77 -9.63
C THR A 41 -2.66 4.96 -10.70
N LYS A 42 -3.12 3.85 -11.25
CA LYS A 42 -4.16 3.79 -12.30
C LYS A 42 -5.56 3.63 -11.71
N GLU A 43 -5.68 2.91 -10.60
CA GLU A 43 -6.92 2.73 -9.86
C GLU A 43 -6.60 2.72 -8.36
N CYS A 44 -7.39 3.42 -7.54
CA CYS A 44 -7.32 3.35 -6.08
C CYS A 44 -8.70 3.72 -5.52
N LYS A 45 -9.38 2.76 -4.90
CA LYS A 45 -10.75 2.92 -4.40
C LYS A 45 -10.95 2.15 -3.10
N ILE A 46 -11.60 2.76 -2.14
CA ILE A 46 -12.07 2.07 -0.93
C ILE A 46 -13.23 1.16 -1.34
N VAL A 47 -13.13 -0.13 -1.02
CA VAL A 47 -14.14 -1.15 -1.28
C VAL A 47 -14.77 -1.60 0.05
N LYS A 48 -16.07 -1.87 0.02
CA LYS A 48 -16.82 -2.42 1.15
C LYS A 48 -17.41 -3.76 0.68
N ASN A 49 -17.27 -4.82 1.48
CA ASN A 49 -17.70 -6.22 1.21
C ASN A 49 -16.83 -7.08 0.29
N GLU A 50 -15.62 -6.68 -0.07
CA GLU A 50 -14.66 -7.58 -0.74
C GLU A 50 -13.82 -8.35 0.31
N LYS A 51 -13.28 -9.52 -0.03
CA LYS A 51 -12.28 -10.20 0.81
C LYS A 51 -10.87 -9.81 0.33
N PRO A 52 -9.92 -9.52 1.24
CA PRO A 52 -8.55 -9.23 0.84
C PRO A 52 -7.96 -10.42 0.08
N THR A 53 -7.48 -10.17 -1.13
CA THR A 53 -6.80 -11.18 -1.96
C THR A 53 -5.37 -11.43 -1.51
N LEU A 54 -4.76 -10.47 -0.81
CA LEU A 54 -3.39 -10.56 -0.31
C LEU A 54 -3.36 -11.08 1.12
N SER A 55 -2.55 -12.11 1.35
CA SER A 55 -2.28 -12.64 2.69
C SER A 55 -1.28 -11.74 3.43
N LYS A 56 -1.25 -11.82 4.77
CA LYS A 56 -0.28 -11.07 5.61
C LYS A 56 1.18 -11.25 5.17
N ARG A 57 1.52 -12.39 4.57
CA ARG A 57 2.86 -12.67 4.03
C ARG A 57 3.18 -11.82 2.79
N ASP A 58 2.20 -11.60 1.93
CA ASP A 58 2.36 -10.82 0.71
C ASP A 58 2.54 -9.33 1.05
N VAL A 59 1.77 -8.84 2.03
CA VAL A 59 1.92 -7.48 2.57
C VAL A 59 3.31 -7.23 3.16
N ALA A 60 3.86 -8.21 3.90
CA ALA A 60 5.22 -8.10 4.44
C ALA A 60 6.29 -8.06 3.33
N ALA A 61 6.11 -8.85 2.26
CA ALA A 61 7.02 -8.85 1.11
C ALA A 61 6.97 -7.51 0.35
N ILE A 62 5.78 -6.94 0.17
CA ILE A 62 5.59 -5.62 -0.46
C ILE A 62 6.28 -4.53 0.39
N ASN A 63 6.06 -4.52 1.71
CA ASN A 63 6.71 -3.56 2.61
C ASN A 63 8.24 -3.66 2.57
N LYS A 64 8.79 -4.88 2.51
CA LYS A 64 10.23 -5.09 2.37
C LYS A 64 10.77 -4.55 1.03
N LYS A 65 10.00 -4.70 -0.05
CA LYS A 65 10.35 -4.21 -1.38
C LYS A 65 10.29 -2.68 -1.45
N ILE A 66 9.27 -2.06 -0.85
CA ILE A 66 9.17 -0.60 -0.70
C ILE A 66 10.35 -0.07 0.12
N ALA A 67 10.66 -0.67 1.28
CA ALA A 67 11.81 -0.25 2.09
C ALA A 67 13.15 -0.35 1.35
N SER A 68 13.32 -1.37 0.50
CA SER A 68 14.49 -1.52 -0.37
C SER A 68 14.58 -0.41 -1.42
N LEU A 69 13.45 -0.04 -2.03
CA LEU A 69 13.40 1.02 -3.04
C LEU A 69 13.58 2.41 -2.41
N SER A 70 13.06 2.64 -1.21
CA SER A 70 13.23 3.88 -0.46
C SER A 70 14.70 4.16 -0.10
N LYS A 71 15.51 3.13 0.21
CA LYS A 71 16.96 3.32 0.43
C LYS A 71 17.73 3.72 -0.82
N SER A 72 17.27 3.29 -2.00
CA SER A 72 17.90 3.66 -3.27
C SER A 72 17.57 5.09 -3.69
N HIS A 73 16.51 5.70 -3.14
CA HIS A 73 16.10 7.06 -3.48
C HIS A 73 16.83 8.15 -2.67
N THR A 74 17.39 7.79 -1.50
CA THR A 74 18.09 8.73 -0.61
C THR A 74 19.57 8.96 -0.94
N GLN A 75 20.13 8.33 -2.00
CA GLN A 75 21.54 8.52 -2.38
C GLN A 75 21.78 9.62 -3.44
N THR A 76 20.78 10.43 -3.79
CA THR A 76 20.92 11.50 -4.82
C THR A 76 20.68 12.91 -4.31
N LEU A 77 20.73 13.12 -2.99
CA LEU A 77 20.70 14.45 -2.36
C LEU A 77 21.91 14.60 -1.44
N SER A 78 23.08 14.71 -2.05
CA SER A 78 24.27 15.24 -1.41
C SER A 78 25.03 16.02 -2.48
N GLU A 79 24.59 17.25 -2.70
CA GLU A 79 25.45 18.36 -3.11
C GLU A 79 26.10 18.96 -1.86
#